data_AF-A0A4P8VV97-F1
#
_entry.id   AF-A0A4P8VV97-F1
#
_cell.length_a   1.000
_cell.length_b   1.000
_cell.length_c   1.000
_cell.angle_alpha   90.00
_cell.angle_beta   90.00
_cell.angle_gamma   90.00
#
_symmetry.space_group_name_H-M   'P 1'
#
loop_
_entity.id
_entity.type
_entity.pdbx_description
1 polymer ?
#
loop_
_entity_poly.entity_id
_entity_poly.type
_entity_poly.pdbx_seq_one_letter_code
_entity_poly.pdbx_strand_id
1 'polypeptide(L)'
;MTQLIKEAAPVLSSTYAISQAVSIPVIASSGVNSVVSSLAVLYGASGVGVCTSLKKYENVLMKSVYIREILISMQKKSIISTSNMILSSQNYTSSIV
;
A
#
# COMPACT_ATOMS: atom_id res chain seq x y z
N MET A 1 -12.13 -10.93 -3.20
CA MET A 1 -11.36 -9.69 -3.47
C MET A 1 -12.17 -8.42 -3.25
N THR A 2 -13.38 -8.34 -3.80
CA THR A 2 -14.29 -7.17 -3.68
C THR A 2 -14.62 -6.75 -2.25
N GLN A 3 -14.75 -7.70 -1.30
CA GLN A 3 -15.06 -7.38 0.10
C GLN A 3 -13.93 -6.62 0.81
N LEU A 4 -12.67 -6.99 0.56
CA LEU A 4 -11.51 -6.32 1.19
C LEU A 4 -11.40 -4.86 0.75
N ILE A 5 -11.63 -4.59 -0.54
CA ILE A 5 -11.58 -3.23 -1.08
C ILE A 5 -12.76 -2.41 -0.56
N LYS A 6 -13.96 -3.00 -0.45
CA LYS A 6 -15.13 -2.33 0.12
C LYS A 6 -14.90 -1.88 1.57
N GLU A 7 -14.27 -2.73 2.39
CA GLU A 7 -13.95 -2.37 3.78
C GLU A 7 -12.80 -1.36 3.87
N ALA A 8 -11.81 -1.43 2.98
CA ALA A 8 -10.67 -0.52 2.97
C ALA A 8 -10.98 0.86 2.37
N ALA A 9 -11.94 0.97 1.44
CA ALA A 9 -12.26 2.21 0.73
C ALA A 9 -12.54 3.42 1.65
N PRO A 10 -13.42 3.36 2.67
CA PRO A 10 -13.67 4.49 3.56
C PRO A 10 -12.42 4.87 4.37
N VAL A 11 -11.62 3.88 4.76
CA VAL A 11 -10.40 4.08 5.54
C VAL A 11 -9.33 4.76 4.72
N LEU A 12 -9.13 4.34 3.46
CA LEU A 12 -8.19 4.95 2.53
C LEU A 12 -8.58 6.40 2.23
N SER A 13 -9.86 6.66 1.94
CA SER A 13 -10.37 8.01 1.71
C SER A 13 -10.17 8.92 2.93
N SER A 14 -10.51 8.44 4.13
CA SER A 14 -10.34 9.19 5.36
C SER A 14 -8.86 9.42 5.70
N THR A 15 -8.00 8.42 5.48
CA THR A 15 -6.54 8.54 5.67
C THR A 15 -5.97 9.63 4.79
N TYR A 16 -6.33 9.67 3.51
CA TYR A 16 -5.88 10.70 2.58
C TYR A 16 -6.39 12.09 2.96
N ALA A 17 -7.68 12.21 3.31
CA ALA A 17 -8.22 13.49 3.75
C ALA A 17 -7.49 14.01 5.02
N ILE A 18 -7.25 13.13 6.00
CA ILE A 18 -6.56 13.49 7.24
C ILE A 18 -5.09 13.80 6.98
N SER A 19 -4.37 12.99 6.20
CA SER A 19 -2.94 13.20 5.92
C SER A 19 -2.66 14.52 5.23
N GLN A 20 -3.61 15.04 4.44
CA GLN A 20 -3.51 16.36 3.83
C GLN A 20 -3.90 17.50 4.79
N ALA A 21 -4.72 17.22 5.80
CA ALA A 21 -5.21 18.22 6.75
C ALA A 21 -4.32 18.42 7.98
N VAL A 22 -3.47 17.43 8.32
CA VAL A 22 -2.65 17.47 9.54
C VAL A 22 -1.16 17.34 9.24
N SER A 23 -0.32 17.94 10.09
CA SER A 23 1.14 17.84 10.00
C SER A 23 1.74 16.74 10.88
N ILE A 24 0.90 15.88 11.48
CA ILE A 24 1.32 14.76 12.33
C ILE A 24 1.22 13.43 11.56
N PRO A 25 2.01 12.41 11.96
CA PRO A 25 1.92 11.09 11.34
C PRO A 25 0.52 10.46 11.48
N VAL A 26 0.00 9.90 10.38
CA VAL A 26 -1.32 9.25 10.33
C VAL A 26 -1.16 7.74 10.19
N ILE A 27 -2.00 6.96 10.87
CA ILE A 27 -1.98 5.50 10.83
C ILE A 27 -3.33 4.97 10.36
N ALA A 28 -3.34 4.04 9.39
CA ALA A 28 -4.54 3.36 8.92
C ALA A 28 -4.63 1.94 9.52
N SER A 29 -5.75 1.53 10.12
CA SER A 29 -5.83 0.23 10.83
C SER A 29 -6.99 -0.68 10.43
N SER A 30 -8.03 -0.15 9.80
CA SER A 30 -9.26 -0.89 9.51
C SER A 30 -9.17 -1.61 8.16
N GLY A 31 -9.44 -2.92 8.17
CA GLY A 31 -9.42 -3.74 6.94
C GLY A 31 -8.02 -3.93 6.31
N VAL A 32 -6.95 -3.64 7.05
CA VAL A 32 -5.59 -3.67 6.51
C VAL A 32 -5.06 -5.10 6.38
N ASN A 33 -4.60 -5.43 5.18
CA ASN A 33 -3.84 -6.64 4.82
C ASN A 33 -2.58 -6.22 4.06
N SER A 34 -1.76 -7.17 3.55
CA SER A 34 -0.54 -6.83 2.80
C SER A 34 -0.78 -5.84 1.67
N VAL A 35 -1.73 -6.11 0.76
CA VAL A 35 -2.07 -5.22 -0.37
C VAL A 35 -2.58 -3.85 0.09
N VAL A 36 -3.50 -3.83 1.06
CA VAL A 36 -4.05 -2.58 1.59
C VAL A 36 -3.00 -1.77 2.34
N SER A 37 -1.97 -2.42 2.89
CA SER A 37 -0.87 -1.74 3.58
C SER A 37 -0.05 -0.88 2.62
N SER A 38 0.27 -1.40 1.43
CA SER A 38 0.92 -0.59 0.38
C SER A 38 0.04 0.57 -0.06
N LEU A 39 -1.27 0.33 -0.23
CA LEU A 39 -2.21 1.37 -0.63
C LEU A 39 -2.35 2.46 0.44
N ALA A 40 -2.42 2.09 1.73
CA ALA A 40 -2.50 3.05 2.82
C ALA A 40 -1.30 4.00 2.83
N VAL A 41 -0.09 3.47 2.60
CA VAL A 41 1.14 4.29 2.47
C VAL A 41 1.06 5.22 1.26
N LEU A 42 0.56 4.76 0.11
CA LEU A 42 0.34 5.61 -1.07
C LEU A 42 -0.68 6.73 -0.81
N TYR A 43 -1.68 6.49 0.03
CA TYR A 43 -2.70 7.46 0.42
C TYR A 43 -2.24 8.41 1.54
N GLY A 44 -0.97 8.34 1.99
CA GLY A 44 -0.40 9.27 2.96
C GLY A 44 -0.31 8.75 4.39
N ALA A 45 -0.58 7.47 4.63
CA ALA A 45 -0.33 6.87 5.94
C ALA A 45 1.18 6.77 6.22
N SER A 46 1.59 7.17 7.42
CA SER A 46 2.95 6.94 7.93
C SER A 46 3.14 5.51 8.45
N GLY A 47 2.04 4.79 8.71
CA GLY A 47 2.07 3.40 9.17
C GLY A 47 0.69 2.74 9.12
N VAL A 48 0.64 1.45 9.45
CA VAL A 48 -0.63 0.69 9.48
C VAL A 48 -0.80 -0.19 10.71
N GLY A 49 -2.04 -0.35 11.16
CA GLY A 49 -2.43 -1.29 12.22
C GLY A 49 -2.92 -2.63 11.65
N VAL A 50 -2.37 -3.74 12.16
CA VAL A 50 -2.57 -5.09 11.56
C VAL A 50 -3.22 -6.11 12.49
N CYS A 51 -3.64 -5.68 13.69
CA CYS A 51 -4.07 -6.56 14.78
C CYS A 51 -5.20 -7.52 14.38
N THR A 52 -6.22 -7.03 13.68
CA THR A 52 -7.38 -7.84 13.27
C THR A 52 -6.99 -8.92 12.26
N SER A 53 -6.06 -8.63 11.35
CA SER A 53 -5.55 -9.59 10.38
C SER A 53 -4.68 -10.66 11.04
N LEU A 54 -3.96 -10.33 12.11
CA LEU A 54 -3.17 -11.30 12.88
C LEU A 54 -4.02 -12.30 13.67
N LYS A 55 -5.25 -11.95 14.05
CA LYS A 55 -6.16 -12.87 14.78
C LYS A 55 -6.55 -14.10 13.96
N LYS A 56 -6.38 -14.07 12.62
CA LYS A 56 -6.71 -15.19 11.72
C LYS A 56 -5.67 -16.31 11.75
N TYR A 57 -4.50 -16.05 12.32
CA TYR A 57 -3.40 -17.01 12.41
C TYR A 57 -3.27 -17.46 13.86
N GLU A 58 -3.21 -18.76 14.12
CA GLU A 58 -3.10 -19.29 15.48
C GLU A 58 -1.65 -19.31 15.97
N ASN A 59 -0.72 -19.69 15.09
CA ASN A 59 0.70 -19.85 15.41
C ASN A 59 1.47 -18.52 15.36
N VAL A 60 2.34 -18.28 16.34
CA VAL A 60 3.23 -17.11 16.42
C VAL A 60 4.15 -17.01 15.20
N LEU A 61 4.65 -18.14 14.68
CA LEU A 61 5.48 -18.17 13.46
C LEU A 61 4.70 -17.67 12.24
N MET A 62 3.42 -18.02 12.12
CA MET A 62 2.59 -17.54 11.01
C MET A 62 2.30 -16.04 11.14
N LYS A 63 2.06 -15.57 12.37
CA LYS A 63 1.94 -14.13 12.64
C LYS A 63 3.21 -13.37 12.27
N SER A 64 4.40 -13.89 12.61
CA SER A 64 5.66 -13.20 12.30
C SER A 64 5.96 -13.16 10.80
N VAL A 65 5.69 -14.26 10.07
CA VAL A 65 5.79 -14.31 8.60
C VAL A 65 4.84 -13.28 7.97
N TYR A 66 3.60 -13.20 8.45
CA TYR A 66 2.62 -12.25 7.94
C TYR A 66 2.98 -10.79 8.23
N ILE A 67 3.50 -10.49 9.43
CA ILE A 67 4.03 -9.15 9.76
C ILE A 67 5.16 -8.78 8.80
N ARG A 68 6.07 -9.72 8.51
CA ARG A 68 7.16 -9.51 7.54
C ARG A 68 6.62 -9.26 6.14
N GLU A 69 5.59 -9.98 5.71
CA GLU A 69 4.92 -9.76 4.43
C GLU A 69 4.36 -8.34 4.32
N ILE A 70 3.65 -7.86 5.35
CA ILE A 70 3.12 -6.50 5.40
C ILE A 70 4.25 -5.46 5.33
N LEU A 71 5.32 -5.66 6.10
CA LEU A 71 6.46 -4.76 6.12
C LEU A 71 7.12 -4.65 4.73
N ILE A 72 7.31 -5.77 4.04
CA ILE A 72 7.83 -5.79 2.66
C ILE A 72 6.85 -5.08 1.71
N SER A 73 5.56 -5.28 1.88
CA SER A 73 4.52 -4.65 1.06
C SER A 73 4.56 -3.12 1.17
N MET A 74 4.76 -2.58 2.38
CA MET A 74 4.88 -1.13 2.61
C MET A 74 6.19 -0.55 2.07
N GLN A 75 7.28 -1.31 2.13
CA GLN A 75 8.60 -0.86 1.68
C GLN A 75 8.77 -0.85 0.16
N LYS A 76 7.95 -1.61 -0.58
CA LYS A 76 8.10 -1.76 -2.04
C LYS A 76 7.64 -0.51 -2.80
N LYS A 77 8.50 0.50 -2.84
CA LYS A 77 8.33 1.78 -3.56
C LYS A 77 8.62 1.67 -5.08
N SER A 78 8.29 0.56 -5.71
CA SER A 78 8.56 0.37 -7.15
C SER A 78 7.44 -0.40 -7.81
N ILE A 79 6.52 0.34 -8.43
CA ILE A 79 5.68 -0.20 -9.51
C ILE A 79 5.89 0.62 -10.80
N ILE A 80 6.42 1.86 -10.75
CA ILE A 80 6.66 2.66 -11.94
C ILE A 80 7.98 3.42 -11.80
N SER A 81 9.08 2.82 -12.26
CA SER A 81 10.23 3.60 -12.70
C SER A 81 9.83 4.25 -14.03
N THR A 82 9.33 5.48 -13.98
CA THR A 82 8.91 6.25 -15.17
C THR A 82 10.03 6.31 -16.22
N SER A 83 11.30 6.18 -15.79
CA SER A 83 12.47 6.13 -16.65
C SER A 83 12.39 5.04 -17.73
N ASN A 84 11.85 3.85 -17.43
CA ASN A 84 11.80 2.75 -18.41
C ASN A 84 10.61 2.84 -19.38
N MET A 85 9.59 3.65 -19.05
CA MET A 85 8.45 3.88 -19.95
C MET A 85 8.73 5.02 -20.94
N ILE A 86 9.51 6.02 -20.54
CA ILE A 86 9.95 7.12 -21.42
C ILE A 86 11.01 6.63 -22.43
N LEU A 87 11.90 5.71 -22.01
CA LEU A 87 12.96 5.19 -22.87
C LEU A 87 12.40 4.33 -24.03
N SER A 88 11.32 3.57 -23.81
CA SER A 88 10.67 2.82 -24.89
C SER A 88 9.95 3.75 -25.86
N SER A 89 9.27 4.81 -25.39
CA SER A 89 8.56 5.75 -26.29
C SER A 89 9.49 6.56 -27.20
N GLN A 90 10.70 6.91 -26.74
CA GLN A 90 11.67 7.63 -27.59
C GLN A 90 12.23 6.76 -28.73
N ASN A 91 12.37 5.45 -28.52
CA ASN A 91 12.88 4.55 -29.55
C ASN A 91 11.87 4.27 -30.67
N TYR A 92 10.56 4.40 -30.43
CA TYR A 92 9.56 4.28 -31.49
C TYR A 92 9.45 5.53 -32.36
N THR A 93 9.77 6.72 -31.85
CA THR A 93 9.69 7.98 -32.62
C THR A 93 10.88 8.22 -33.56
N SER A 94 12.00 7.54 -33.35
CA SER A 94 13.21 7.67 -34.19
C SER A 94 13.29 6.68 -35.36
N SER A 95 12.28 5.82 -35.55
CA SER A 95 12.19 4.89 -36.69
C SER A 95 11.11 5.27 -37.72
N ILE A 96 10.53 6.47 -37.59
CA ILE A 96 9.47 6.99 -38.46
C ILE A 96 9.82 8.34 -39.11
N VAL A 97 11.10 8.73 -39.11
CA VAL A 97 11.61 9.90 -39.83
C VAL A 97 12.81 9.50 -40.68
#